data_AF-F2NDM6-F1
#
_entry.id   AF-F2NDM6-F1
#
_cell.length_a   1.000
_cell.length_b   1.000
_cell.length_c   1.000
_cell.angle_alpha   90.00
_cell.angle_beta   90.00
_cell.angle_gamma   90.00
#
_symmetry.space_group_name_H-M   'P 1'
#
loop_
_entity.id
_entity.type
_entity.pdbx_description
1 polymer ?
#
loop_
_entity_poly.entity_id
_entity_poly.type
_entity_poly.pdbx_seq_one_letter_code
_entity_poly.pdbx_strand_id
1 'polypeptide(L)'
;MNLYNNDISDPKAKAFFEEAFKLCKNSKESDVKKFIENNRLASSPEEHVKAGFYSLAVAKFNKEIDKEESGKYFHYAGHILKITNYINQAARAYANAGSVLKDCQDSKNIELAVRSFAQSKNCYFDIGNSELSEKMYIEEQETKIKLLTSKKVSCFSLKIWKLSSIFGTSFQRWYCIVLLFILLFSFLYEYLYRYKYIIINGQSKWHNIISPVYFSIVTISTLGYGDIFPIRWEAQLVIIFNIFIGYLLLGLGIGIITRKIKGH
;
A
#
# COMPACT_ATOMS: atom_id res chain seq x y z
N MET A 1 6.06 16.53 -6.92
CA MET A 1 5.11 17.27 -6.06
C MET A 1 5.48 17.02 -4.60
N ASN A 2 5.95 18.04 -3.88
CA ASN A 2 6.44 17.88 -2.51
C ASN A 2 5.23 17.72 -1.56
N LEU A 3 4.94 16.49 -1.13
CA LEU A 3 3.83 16.16 -0.21
C LEU A 3 3.86 16.95 1.11
N TYR A 4 4.99 17.59 1.38
CA TYR A 4 5.29 18.36 2.59
C TYR A 4 5.06 19.87 2.42
N ASN A 5 4.76 20.37 1.21
CA ASN A 5 4.39 21.78 1.02
C ASN A 5 2.91 22.00 1.38
N ASN A 6 2.69 22.85 2.38
CA ASN A 6 1.37 23.22 2.86
C ASN A 6 0.88 24.48 2.16
N ASP A 7 0.49 24.37 0.89
CA ASP A 7 -0.38 25.38 0.31
C ASP A 7 -1.75 25.25 0.98
N ILE A 8 -1.97 26.08 2.01
CA ILE A 8 -3.27 26.32 2.60
C ILE A 8 -3.92 27.39 1.71
N SER A 9 -4.88 26.98 0.89
CA SER A 9 -5.55 27.85 -0.07
C SER A 9 -6.48 28.87 0.59
N ASP A 10 -7.12 28.48 1.70
CA ASP A 10 -8.02 29.34 2.47
C ASP A 10 -7.22 30.37 3.31
N PRO A 11 -7.39 31.68 3.08
CA PRO A 11 -6.70 32.72 3.83
C PRO A 11 -6.98 32.70 5.33
N LYS A 12 -8.21 32.34 5.74
CA LYS A 12 -8.60 32.29 7.16
C LYS A 12 -7.91 31.13 7.87
N ALA A 13 -7.93 29.96 7.25
CA ALA A 13 -7.19 28.79 7.71
C ALA A 13 -5.67 29.06 7.81
N LYS A 14 -5.11 29.76 6.82
CA LYS A 14 -3.70 30.16 6.81
C LYS A 14 -3.38 31.10 7.98
N ALA A 15 -4.23 32.07 8.24
CA ALA A 15 -4.06 32.99 9.38
C ALA A 15 -4.06 32.24 10.72
N PHE A 16 -4.98 31.29 10.94
CA PHE A 16 -4.99 30.47 12.15
C PHE A 16 -3.70 29.66 12.34
N PHE A 17 -3.20 29.06 11.25
CA PHE A 17 -1.94 28.32 11.29
C PHE A 17 -0.75 29.23 11.64
N GLU A 18 -0.64 30.39 11.01
CA GLU A 18 0.45 31.35 11.25
C GLU A 18 0.40 31.94 12.66
N GLU A 19 -0.80 32.25 13.16
CA GLU A 19 -1.05 32.70 14.54
C GLU A 19 -0.49 31.68 15.55
N ALA A 20 -0.91 30.41 15.45
CA ALA A 20 -0.44 29.35 16.34
C ALA A 20 1.06 29.11 16.23
N PHE A 21 1.60 29.10 15.01
CA PHE A 21 3.02 28.85 14.79
C PHE A 21 3.89 29.96 15.41
N LYS A 22 3.44 31.23 15.32
CA LYS A 22 4.10 32.36 15.99
C LYS A 22 4.03 32.25 17.51
N LEU A 23 2.91 31.81 18.07
CA LEU A 23 2.77 31.57 19.52
C LEU A 23 3.73 30.48 20.02
N CYS A 24 3.85 29.36 19.29
CA CYS A 24 4.82 28.32 19.63
C CYS A 24 6.26 28.86 19.63
N LYS A 25 6.64 29.63 18.59
CA LYS A 25 7.99 30.24 18.50
C LYS A 25 8.29 31.21 19.65
N ASN A 26 7.27 31.87 20.18
CA ASN A 26 7.38 32.78 21.33
C ASN A 26 7.30 32.05 22.69
N SER A 27 7.60 30.75 22.74
CA SER A 27 7.57 29.90 23.95
C SER A 27 6.19 29.79 24.61
N LYS A 28 5.09 30.07 23.88
CA LYS A 28 3.70 29.91 24.35
C LYS A 28 3.05 28.62 23.83
N GLU A 29 3.85 27.60 23.58
CA GLU A 29 3.37 26.31 23.06
C GLU A 29 2.37 25.65 24.03
N SER A 30 2.59 25.76 25.34
CA SER A 30 1.68 25.24 26.37
C SER A 30 0.29 25.89 26.32
N ASP A 31 0.21 27.18 26.02
CA ASP A 31 -1.05 27.91 25.85
C ASP A 31 -1.81 27.44 24.60
N VAL A 32 -1.07 27.20 23.51
CA VAL A 32 -1.63 26.62 22.27
C VAL A 32 -2.15 25.20 22.54
N LYS A 33 -1.41 24.37 23.27
CA LYS A 33 -1.84 23.02 23.68
C LYS A 33 -3.09 23.04 24.55
N LYS A 34 -3.15 23.95 25.55
CA LYS A 34 -4.35 24.15 26.38
C LYS A 34 -5.56 24.56 25.54
N PHE A 35 -5.37 25.47 24.58
CA PHE A 35 -6.44 25.86 23.65
C PHE A 35 -6.95 24.66 22.87
N ILE A 36 -6.05 23.81 22.34
CA ILE A 36 -6.41 22.59 21.59
C ILE A 36 -7.22 21.63 22.48
N GLU A 37 -6.77 21.38 23.70
CA GLU A 37 -7.46 20.48 24.65
C GLU A 37 -8.87 20.98 24.99
N ASN A 38 -9.00 22.27 25.33
CA ASN A 38 -10.30 22.87 25.68
C ASN A 38 -11.29 22.84 24.51
N ASN A 39 -10.80 22.82 23.27
CA ASN A 39 -11.61 22.84 22.06
C ASN A 39 -11.70 21.46 21.37
N ARG A 40 -11.36 20.37 22.06
CA ARG A 40 -11.59 19.00 21.55
C ARG A 40 -13.05 18.73 21.22
N LEU A 41 -13.94 19.27 22.04
CA LEU A 41 -15.41 19.14 21.92
C LEU A 41 -16.07 20.49 21.63
N ALA A 42 -15.36 21.41 20.97
CA ALA A 42 -15.90 22.72 20.64
C ALA A 42 -17.25 22.58 19.93
N SER A 43 -18.26 23.35 20.35
CA SER A 43 -19.57 23.32 19.71
C SER A 43 -19.63 24.22 18.47
N SER A 44 -18.70 25.16 18.35
CA SER A 44 -18.59 26.08 17.21
C SER A 44 -17.74 25.47 16.08
N PRO A 45 -18.26 25.39 14.85
CA PRO A 45 -17.49 24.92 13.69
C PRO A 45 -16.19 25.70 13.47
N GLU A 46 -16.19 27.01 13.75
CA GLU A 46 -15.01 27.87 13.60
C GLU A 46 -13.92 27.55 14.61
N GLU A 47 -14.28 27.28 15.86
CA GLU A 47 -13.34 26.89 16.91
C GLU A 47 -12.73 25.51 16.61
N HIS A 48 -13.51 24.58 16.05
CA HIS A 48 -12.99 23.31 15.57
C HIS A 48 -11.97 23.49 14.45
N VAL A 49 -12.28 24.33 13.46
CA VAL A 49 -11.32 24.63 12.38
C VAL A 49 -10.04 25.23 12.96
N LYS A 50 -10.15 26.22 13.86
CA LYS A 50 -9.00 26.83 14.53
C LYS A 50 -8.18 25.79 15.31
N ALA A 51 -8.82 24.91 16.08
CA ALA A 51 -8.16 23.83 16.80
C ALA A 51 -7.41 22.85 15.88
N GLY A 52 -7.97 22.55 14.70
CA GLY A 52 -7.31 21.72 13.69
C GLY A 52 -6.01 22.34 13.16
N PHE A 53 -6.04 23.63 12.78
CA PHE A 53 -4.85 24.34 12.31
C PHE A 53 -3.83 24.62 13.41
N TYR A 54 -4.28 24.85 14.64
CA TYR A 54 -3.41 24.96 15.82
C TYR A 54 -2.67 23.65 16.08
N SER A 55 -3.38 22.52 16.02
CA SER A 55 -2.79 21.20 16.16
C SER A 55 -1.76 20.92 15.07
N LEU A 56 -2.04 21.35 13.83
CA LEU A 56 -1.10 21.26 12.72
C LEU A 56 0.16 22.10 12.94
N ALA A 57 0.03 23.29 13.55
CA ALA A 57 1.15 24.17 13.87
C ALA A 57 2.03 23.58 14.98
N VAL A 58 1.45 23.08 16.07
CA VAL A 58 2.17 22.37 17.15
C VAL A 58 2.90 21.14 16.60
N ALA A 59 2.21 20.33 15.79
CA ALA A 59 2.81 19.15 15.18
C ALA A 59 4.06 19.50 14.36
N LYS A 60 4.00 20.58 13.57
CA LYS A 60 5.14 21.04 12.78
C LYS A 60 6.27 21.59 13.62
N PHE A 61 5.95 22.37 14.65
CA PHE A 61 6.94 22.94 15.54
C PHE A 61 7.74 21.83 16.26
N ASN A 62 7.05 20.79 16.73
CA ASN A 62 7.68 19.69 17.47
C ASN A 62 8.31 18.61 16.57
N LYS A 63 8.20 18.71 15.24
CA LYS A 63 8.61 17.62 14.34
C LYS A 63 10.06 17.16 14.52
N GLU A 64 10.97 18.09 14.81
CA GLU A 64 12.39 17.79 15.04
C GLU A 64 12.75 17.69 16.54
N ILE A 65 11.85 18.13 17.43
CA ILE A 65 12.07 18.16 18.89
C ILE A 65 11.56 16.85 19.52
N ASP A 66 10.29 16.54 19.28
CA ASP A 66 9.60 15.34 19.76
C ASP A 66 8.73 14.78 18.63
N LYS A 67 9.29 13.77 17.95
CA LYS A 67 8.61 13.07 16.84
C LYS A 67 7.34 12.37 17.29
N GLU A 68 7.33 11.79 18.49
CA GLU A 68 6.16 11.03 18.96
C GLU A 68 4.99 11.95 19.23
N GLU A 69 5.25 13.06 19.93
CA GLU A 69 4.25 14.09 20.18
C GLU A 69 3.79 14.75 18.88
N SER A 70 4.73 15.14 18.01
CA SER A 70 4.45 15.70 16.69
C SER A 70 3.51 14.81 15.88
N GLY A 71 3.80 13.50 15.81
CA GLY A 71 2.98 12.53 15.10
C GLY A 71 1.55 12.42 15.63
N LYS A 72 1.38 12.45 16.96
CA LYS A 72 0.04 12.44 17.60
C LYS A 72 -0.76 13.69 17.26
N TYR A 73 -0.13 14.88 17.29
CA TYR A 73 -0.79 16.12 16.87
C TYR A 73 -1.09 16.16 15.37
N PHE A 74 -0.23 15.62 14.51
CA PHE A 74 -0.54 15.49 13.08
C PHE A 74 -1.76 14.59 12.85
N HIS A 75 -1.87 13.46 13.55
CA HIS A 75 -3.01 12.56 13.45
C HIS A 75 -4.30 13.25 13.91
N TYR A 76 -4.23 13.92 15.06
CA TYR A 76 -5.36 14.66 15.62
C TYR A 76 -5.79 15.81 14.71
N ALA A 77 -4.85 16.60 14.17
CA ALA A 77 -5.13 17.62 13.18
C ALA A 77 -5.82 17.03 11.94
N GLY A 78 -5.34 15.88 11.44
CA GLY A 78 -5.97 15.18 10.33
C GLY A 78 -7.44 14.83 10.59
N HIS A 79 -7.76 14.39 11.82
CA HIS A 79 -9.13 14.09 12.22
C HIS A 79 -10.02 15.32 12.20
N ILE A 80 -9.59 16.40 12.87
CA ILE A 80 -10.37 17.65 12.96
C ILE A 80 -10.55 18.29 11.58
N LEU A 81 -9.50 18.31 10.76
CA LEU A 81 -9.57 18.89 9.42
C LEU A 81 -10.46 18.06 8.48
N LYS A 82 -10.56 16.74 8.68
CA LYS A 82 -11.45 15.88 7.91
C LYS A 82 -12.92 16.18 8.22
N ILE A 83 -13.29 16.27 9.51
CA ILE A 83 -14.68 16.56 9.91
C ILE A 83 -15.11 17.99 9.57
N THR A 84 -14.15 18.92 9.46
CA THR A 84 -14.39 20.32 9.05
C THR A 84 -14.27 20.54 7.53
N ASN A 85 -14.23 19.47 6.74
CA ASN A 85 -14.20 19.48 5.28
C ASN A 85 -12.93 20.07 4.62
N TYR A 86 -11.83 20.21 5.36
CA TYR A 86 -10.49 20.52 4.84
C TYR A 86 -9.75 19.23 4.44
N ILE A 87 -10.34 18.45 3.52
CA ILE A 87 -9.91 17.08 3.18
C ILE A 87 -8.46 17.05 2.66
N ASN A 88 -8.05 18.04 1.86
CA ASN A 88 -6.67 18.14 1.34
C ASN A 88 -5.63 18.27 2.46
N GLN A 89 -5.91 19.14 3.43
CA GLN A 89 -5.05 19.38 4.58
C GLN A 89 -5.09 18.18 5.54
N ALA A 90 -6.26 17.56 5.71
CA ALA A 90 -6.40 16.33 6.48
C ALA A 90 -5.55 15.19 5.91
N ALA A 91 -5.60 14.97 4.58
CA ALA A 91 -4.81 13.96 3.89
C ALA A 91 -3.31 14.15 4.16
N ARG A 92 -2.81 15.39 4.03
CA ARG A 92 -1.41 15.74 4.30
C ARG A 92 -1.04 15.60 5.77
N ALA A 93 -1.92 16.00 6.69
CA ALA A 93 -1.69 15.86 8.13
C ALA A 93 -1.55 14.39 8.52
N TYR A 94 -2.45 13.52 8.03
CA TYR A 94 -2.34 12.07 8.23
C TYR A 94 -1.09 11.46 7.59
N ALA A 95 -0.71 11.88 6.38
CA ALA A 95 0.53 11.43 5.74
C ALA A 95 1.77 11.80 6.59
N ASN A 96 1.80 13.01 7.14
CA ASN A 96 2.86 13.47 8.03
C ASN A 96 2.88 12.69 9.35
N ALA A 97 1.71 12.41 9.95
CA ALA A 97 1.61 11.57 11.14
C ALA A 97 2.23 10.19 10.89
N GLY A 98 1.84 9.54 9.79
CA GLY A 98 2.40 8.25 9.39
C GLY A 98 3.92 8.31 9.18
N SER A 99 4.40 9.32 8.46
CA SER A 99 5.82 9.49 8.12
C SER A 99 6.70 9.72 9.35
N VAL A 100 6.22 10.47 10.33
CA VAL A 100 6.97 10.75 11.58
C VAL A 100 6.95 9.54 12.52
N LEU A 101 5.82 8.85 12.64
CA LEU A 101 5.62 7.77 13.62
C LEU A 101 6.11 6.39 13.16
N LYS A 102 6.28 6.16 11.85
CA LYS A 102 6.63 4.82 11.30
C LYS A 102 8.00 4.30 11.74
N ASP A 103 8.87 5.17 12.21
CA ASP A 103 10.24 4.86 12.64
C ASP A 103 10.43 4.98 14.17
N CYS A 104 9.34 5.23 14.91
CA CYS A 104 9.36 5.22 16.38
C CYS A 104 9.57 3.80 16.92
N GLN A 105 10.18 3.67 18.10
CA GLN A 105 10.45 2.37 18.72
C GLN A 105 9.17 1.71 19.27
N ASP A 106 8.24 2.50 19.81
CA ASP A 106 6.99 1.98 20.38
C ASP A 106 6.04 1.45 19.29
N SER A 107 5.67 0.17 19.41
CA SER A 107 4.69 -0.50 18.56
C SER A 107 3.34 0.22 18.49
N LYS A 108 2.90 0.93 19.55
CA LYS A 108 1.66 1.71 19.53
C LYS A 108 1.76 2.92 18.59
N ASN A 109 2.91 3.58 18.55
CA ASN A 109 3.17 4.69 17.63
C ASN A 109 3.21 4.18 16.17
N ILE A 110 3.86 3.04 15.92
CA ILE A 110 3.86 2.43 14.58
C ILE A 110 2.43 2.01 14.18
N GLU A 111 1.62 1.51 15.10
CA GLU A 111 0.21 1.18 14.83
C GLU A 111 -0.61 2.44 14.48
N LEU A 112 -0.39 3.54 15.19
CA LEU A 112 -0.97 4.84 14.85
C LEU A 112 -0.49 5.33 13.48
N ALA A 113 0.77 5.07 13.10
CA ALA A 113 1.30 5.39 11.79
C ALA A 113 0.56 4.64 10.67
N VAL A 114 0.30 3.33 10.84
CA VAL A 114 -0.50 2.52 9.90
C VAL A 114 -1.90 3.11 9.74
N ARG A 115 -2.57 3.42 10.85
CA ARG A 115 -3.91 4.02 10.82
C ARG A 115 -3.90 5.38 10.12
N SER A 116 -2.86 6.18 10.35
CA SER A 116 -2.69 7.49 9.72
C SER A 116 -2.53 7.37 8.21
N PHE A 117 -1.66 6.47 7.71
CA PHE A 117 -1.53 6.24 6.27
C PHE A 117 -2.84 5.73 5.65
N ALA A 118 -3.58 4.86 6.34
CA ALA A 118 -4.89 4.40 5.87
C ALA A 118 -5.91 5.56 5.74
N GLN A 119 -5.95 6.47 6.72
CA GLN A 119 -6.81 7.66 6.63
C GLN A 119 -6.36 8.62 5.53
N SER A 120 -5.05 8.83 5.38
CA SER A 120 -4.51 9.66 4.31
C SER A 120 -4.86 9.13 2.92
N LYS A 121 -4.70 7.82 2.72
CA LYS A 121 -5.11 7.11 1.50
C LYS A 121 -6.58 7.37 1.18
N ASN A 122 -7.46 7.18 2.17
CA ASN A 122 -8.90 7.39 1.97
C ASN A 122 -9.19 8.85 1.58
N CYS A 123 -8.61 9.83 2.28
CA CYS A 123 -8.80 11.24 1.93
C CYS A 123 -8.29 11.55 0.50
N TYR A 124 -7.13 11.04 0.10
CA TYR A 124 -6.63 11.25 -1.28
C TYR A 124 -7.50 10.57 -2.33
N PHE A 125 -8.07 9.41 -2.01
CA PHE A 125 -9.06 8.76 -2.86
C PHE A 125 -10.33 9.62 -3.00
N ASP A 126 -10.86 10.16 -1.90
CA ASP A 126 -12.04 11.02 -1.89
C ASP A 126 -11.84 12.30 -2.72
N ILE A 127 -10.61 12.82 -2.78
CA ILE A 127 -10.23 13.99 -3.60
C ILE A 127 -10.02 13.61 -5.09
N GLY A 128 -10.02 12.32 -5.43
CA GLY A 128 -9.72 11.84 -6.79
C GLY A 128 -8.22 11.84 -7.13
N ASN A 129 -7.34 11.97 -6.13
CA ASN A 129 -5.90 11.90 -6.33
C ASN A 129 -5.40 10.45 -6.18
N SER A 130 -5.64 9.65 -7.23
CA SER A 130 -5.27 8.23 -7.27
C SER A 130 -3.77 7.98 -7.06
N GLU A 131 -2.90 8.85 -7.59
CA GLU A 131 -1.44 8.71 -7.43
C GLU A 131 -1.00 8.82 -5.96
N LEU A 132 -1.49 9.85 -5.24
CA LEU A 132 -1.16 10.01 -3.83
C LEU A 132 -1.83 8.97 -2.95
N SER A 133 -3.07 8.56 -3.29
CA SER A 133 -3.76 7.46 -2.62
C SER A 133 -2.95 6.15 -2.70
N GLU A 134 -2.48 5.79 -3.90
CA GLU A 134 -1.64 4.60 -4.12
C GLU A 134 -0.32 4.70 -3.35
N LYS A 135 0.31 5.87 -3.36
CA LYS A 135 1.54 6.10 -2.58
C LYS A 135 1.33 5.91 -1.08
N MET A 136 0.21 6.41 -0.52
CA MET A 136 -0.13 6.20 0.89
C MET A 136 -0.47 4.74 1.20
N TYR A 137 -1.08 4.01 0.27
CA TYR A 137 -1.27 2.57 0.40
C TYR A 137 0.06 1.82 0.50
N ILE A 138 1.06 2.15 -0.32
CA ILE A 138 2.38 1.52 -0.24
C ILE A 138 3.03 1.78 1.14
N GLU A 139 3.03 3.04 1.59
CA GLU A 139 3.54 3.42 2.91
C GLU A 139 2.80 2.72 4.07
N GLU A 140 1.48 2.56 3.95
CA GLU A 140 0.65 1.78 4.89
C GLU A 140 1.16 0.33 5.00
N GLN A 141 1.38 -0.34 3.86
CA GLN A 141 1.83 -1.74 3.82
C GLN A 141 3.27 -1.92 4.31
N GLU A 142 4.18 -1.01 3.94
CA GLU A 142 5.55 -1.03 4.46
C GLU A 142 5.58 -0.84 5.99
N THR A 143 4.75 0.05 6.50
CA THR A 143 4.63 0.30 7.94
C THR A 143 4.00 -0.90 8.67
N LYS A 144 3.06 -1.63 8.05
CA LYS A 144 2.55 -2.90 8.60
C LYS A 144 3.65 -3.96 8.74
N ILE A 145 4.56 -4.07 7.77
CA ILE A 145 5.71 -4.98 7.89
C ILE A 145 6.58 -4.57 9.08
N LYS A 146 6.85 -3.28 9.27
CA LYS A 146 7.60 -2.76 10.44
C LYS A 146 6.89 -3.08 11.75
N LEU A 147 5.57 -2.86 11.83
CA LEU A 147 4.75 -3.14 13.01
C LEU A 147 4.80 -4.63 13.40
N LEU A 148 4.58 -5.52 12.44
CA LEU A 148 4.60 -6.96 12.68
C LEU A 148 6.02 -7.42 13.05
N THR A 149 7.06 -6.85 12.45
CA THR A 149 8.46 -7.13 12.81
C THR A 149 8.76 -6.70 14.25
N SER A 150 8.31 -5.50 14.65
CA SER A 150 8.41 -5.01 16.04
C SER A 150 7.67 -5.92 17.03
N LYS A 151 6.48 -6.42 16.66
CA LYS A 151 5.70 -7.40 17.44
C LYS A 151 6.22 -8.85 17.33
N LYS A 152 7.35 -9.10 16.63
CA LYS A 152 7.92 -10.44 16.36
C LYS A 152 6.96 -11.43 15.68
N VAL A 153 6.01 -10.92 14.89
CA VAL A 153 5.06 -11.72 14.09
C VAL A 153 5.63 -11.94 12.69
N SER A 154 5.43 -13.13 12.12
CA SER A 154 5.91 -13.45 10.77
C SER A 154 5.27 -12.53 9.72
N CYS A 155 6.11 -11.93 8.88
CA CYS A 155 5.71 -11.01 7.80
C CYS A 155 5.99 -11.59 6.40
N PHE A 156 6.26 -12.89 6.30
CA PHE A 156 6.80 -13.51 5.09
C PHE A 156 5.87 -13.33 3.88
N SER A 157 4.58 -13.54 4.06
CA SER A 157 3.56 -13.34 3.01
C SER A 157 3.54 -11.92 2.47
N LEU A 158 3.62 -10.90 3.34
CA LEU A 158 3.67 -9.50 2.94
C LEU A 158 4.97 -9.15 2.20
N LYS A 159 6.11 -9.74 2.61
CA LYS A 159 7.39 -9.55 1.91
C LYS A 159 7.38 -10.18 0.52
N ILE A 160 6.83 -11.39 0.36
CA ILE A 160 6.61 -11.99 -0.96
C ILE A 160 5.71 -11.10 -1.81
N TRP A 161 4.61 -10.61 -1.24
CA TRP A 161 3.66 -9.77 -1.97
C TRP A 161 4.27 -8.42 -2.38
N LYS A 162 5.16 -7.85 -1.55
CA LYS A 162 5.98 -6.70 -1.91
C LYS A 162 6.89 -7.01 -3.10
N LEU A 163 7.61 -8.13 -3.03
CA LEU A 163 8.56 -8.54 -4.07
C LEU A 163 7.85 -8.79 -5.41
N SER A 164 6.70 -9.46 -5.38
CA SER A 164 6.02 -9.86 -6.59
C SER A 164 5.37 -8.70 -7.34
N SER A 165 4.72 -7.76 -6.63
CA SER A 165 3.87 -6.77 -7.31
C SER A 165 3.85 -5.39 -6.64
N ILE A 166 4.76 -5.12 -5.71
CA ILE A 166 4.73 -3.95 -4.82
C ILE A 166 3.34 -3.85 -4.16
N PHE A 167 2.92 -4.91 -3.48
CA PHE A 167 1.59 -4.98 -2.87
C PHE A 167 0.43 -4.84 -3.88
N GLY A 168 0.68 -5.22 -5.13
CA GLY A 168 -0.31 -5.22 -6.20
C GLY A 168 -0.54 -3.87 -6.87
N THR A 169 0.40 -2.93 -6.76
CA THR A 169 0.33 -1.63 -7.45
C THR A 169 0.98 -1.64 -8.83
N SER A 170 1.97 -2.50 -9.07
CA SER A 170 2.67 -2.54 -10.36
C SER A 170 2.17 -3.66 -11.27
N PHE A 171 1.34 -3.29 -12.26
CA PHE A 171 0.84 -4.20 -13.29
C PHE A 171 1.98 -4.83 -14.12
N GLN A 172 2.96 -4.01 -14.52
CA GLN A 172 4.10 -4.48 -15.33
C GLN A 172 4.91 -5.57 -14.62
N ARG A 173 5.19 -5.40 -13.32
CA ARG A 173 5.92 -6.41 -12.54
C ARG A 173 5.16 -7.73 -12.43
N TRP A 174 3.85 -7.66 -12.19
CA TRP A 174 3.01 -8.86 -12.17
C TRP A 174 3.02 -9.57 -13.53
N TYR A 175 2.87 -8.84 -14.62
CA TYR A 175 2.92 -9.42 -15.97
C TYR A 175 4.28 -10.05 -16.29
N CYS A 176 5.39 -9.40 -15.91
CA CYS A 176 6.74 -9.98 -16.05
C CYS A 176 6.90 -11.29 -15.25
N ILE A 177 6.31 -11.37 -14.05
CA ILE A 177 6.33 -12.61 -13.26
C ILE A 177 5.51 -13.71 -13.92
N VAL A 178 4.32 -13.40 -14.43
CA VAL A 178 3.50 -14.36 -15.17
C VAL A 178 4.28 -14.89 -16.38
N LEU A 179 4.89 -14.00 -17.17
CA LEU A 179 5.74 -14.41 -18.30
C LEU A 179 6.94 -15.26 -17.86
N LEU A 180 7.62 -14.90 -16.78
CA LEU A 180 8.74 -15.67 -16.24
C LEU A 180 8.32 -17.08 -15.86
N PHE A 181 7.19 -17.26 -15.16
CA PHE A 181 6.68 -18.59 -14.81
C PHE A 181 6.22 -19.37 -16.03
N ILE A 182 5.57 -18.72 -17.00
CA ILE A 182 5.20 -19.35 -18.27
C ILE A 182 6.47 -19.94 -18.92
N LEU A 183 7.53 -19.13 -19.08
CA LEU A 183 8.79 -19.55 -19.70
C LEU A 183 9.51 -20.63 -18.88
N LEU A 184 9.55 -20.50 -17.55
CA LEU A 184 10.15 -21.48 -16.65
C LEU A 184 9.49 -22.86 -16.80
N PHE A 185 8.16 -22.91 -16.74
CA PHE A 185 7.43 -24.17 -16.91
C PHE A 185 7.50 -24.69 -18.35
N SER A 186 7.54 -23.81 -19.34
CA SER A 186 7.77 -24.20 -20.74
C SER A 186 9.09 -24.94 -20.90
N PHE A 187 10.16 -24.45 -20.28
CA PHE A 187 11.47 -25.10 -20.29
C PHE A 187 11.44 -26.44 -19.55
N LEU A 188 10.76 -26.52 -18.40
CA LEU A 188 10.57 -27.77 -17.67
C LEU A 188 9.78 -28.80 -18.47
N TYR A 189 8.75 -28.39 -19.20
CA TYR A 189 7.97 -29.30 -20.06
C TYR A 189 8.74 -29.77 -21.27
N GLU A 190 9.53 -28.91 -21.90
CA GLU A 190 10.46 -29.31 -22.95
C GLU A 190 11.48 -30.34 -22.44
N TYR A 191 12.02 -30.11 -21.25
CA TYR A 191 12.90 -31.07 -20.58
C TYR A 191 12.17 -32.41 -20.35
N LEU A 192 11.03 -32.41 -19.67
CA LEU A 192 10.26 -33.63 -19.38
C LEU A 192 9.85 -34.38 -20.65
N TYR A 193 9.50 -33.66 -21.71
CA TYR A 193 9.19 -34.23 -23.01
C TYR A 193 10.41 -34.95 -23.63
N ARG A 194 11.61 -34.35 -23.58
CA ARG A 194 12.85 -34.98 -24.08
C ARG A 194 13.19 -36.29 -23.37
N TYR A 195 12.87 -36.38 -22.07
CA TYR A 195 13.00 -37.63 -21.30
C TYR A 195 11.82 -38.60 -21.49
N LYS A 196 10.85 -38.28 -22.35
CA LYS A 196 9.65 -39.07 -22.65
C LYS A 196 8.71 -39.24 -21.44
N TYR A 197 8.69 -38.26 -20.54
CA TYR A 197 7.83 -38.30 -19.34
C TYR A 197 6.43 -37.72 -19.61
N ILE A 198 6.30 -36.98 -20.72
CA ILE A 198 5.07 -36.38 -21.22
C ILE A 198 4.85 -36.90 -22.64
N ILE A 199 3.59 -37.18 -23.00
CA ILE A 199 3.19 -37.48 -24.37
C ILE A 199 2.10 -36.55 -24.86
N ILE A 200 2.03 -36.48 -26.18
CA ILE A 200 1.05 -35.70 -26.92
C ILE A 200 0.10 -36.69 -27.57
N ASN A 201 -1.19 -36.53 -27.35
CA ASN A 201 -2.19 -37.43 -27.90
C ASN A 201 -2.15 -37.38 -29.44
N GLY A 202 -2.02 -38.55 -30.07
CA GLY A 202 -2.00 -38.65 -31.53
C GLY A 202 -0.78 -38.05 -32.24
N GLN A 203 0.27 -37.61 -31.52
CA GLN A 203 1.49 -37.09 -32.12
C GLN A 203 2.76 -37.64 -31.46
N SER A 204 3.81 -37.81 -32.27
CA SER A 204 5.12 -38.31 -31.80
C SER A 204 6.12 -37.20 -31.49
N LYS A 205 5.80 -35.94 -31.82
CA LYS A 205 6.67 -34.77 -31.67
C LYS A 205 5.88 -33.51 -31.33
N TRP A 206 6.52 -32.56 -30.65
CA TRP A 206 5.99 -31.19 -30.56
C TRP A 206 5.74 -30.64 -31.96
N HIS A 207 4.63 -29.91 -32.10
CA HIS A 207 4.30 -29.27 -33.37
C HIS A 207 5.30 -28.16 -33.73
N ASN A 208 5.72 -27.38 -32.72
CA ASN A 208 6.69 -26.31 -32.85
C ASN A 208 7.29 -25.93 -31.48
N ILE A 209 8.22 -24.97 -31.47
CA ILE A 209 8.83 -24.46 -30.23
C ILE A 209 7.85 -23.78 -29.27
N ILE A 210 6.63 -23.46 -29.74
CA ILE A 210 5.57 -22.84 -28.95
C ILE A 210 4.79 -23.90 -28.16
N SER A 211 4.87 -25.19 -28.52
CA SER A 211 4.05 -26.24 -27.90
C SER A 211 4.25 -26.37 -26.36
N PRO A 212 5.48 -26.28 -25.81
CA PRO A 212 5.68 -26.24 -24.36
C PRO A 212 5.11 -24.98 -23.70
N VAL A 213 5.14 -23.84 -24.41
CA VAL A 213 4.56 -22.57 -23.98
C VAL A 213 3.04 -22.64 -23.92
N TYR A 214 2.44 -23.21 -24.95
CA TYR A 214 1.02 -23.51 -25.00
C TYR A 214 0.59 -24.37 -23.81
N PHE A 215 1.31 -25.46 -23.54
CA PHE A 215 0.98 -26.35 -22.41
C PHE A 215 1.10 -25.63 -21.06
N SER A 216 2.12 -24.78 -20.90
CA SER A 216 2.29 -23.92 -19.71
C SER A 216 1.12 -22.96 -19.51
N ILE A 217 0.69 -22.27 -20.56
CA ILE A 217 -0.43 -21.33 -20.51
C ILE A 217 -1.74 -22.06 -20.18
N VAL A 218 -2.03 -23.18 -20.86
CA VAL A 218 -3.24 -24.00 -20.67
C VAL A 218 -3.33 -24.57 -19.24
N THR A 219 -2.18 -24.93 -18.67
CA THR A 219 -2.10 -25.44 -17.30
C THR A 219 -2.28 -24.31 -16.28
N ILE A 220 -1.59 -23.17 -16.45
CA ILE A 220 -1.72 -22.00 -15.57
C ILE A 220 -3.16 -21.45 -15.58
N SER A 221 -3.81 -21.45 -16.75
CA SER A 221 -5.20 -21.01 -16.91
C SER A 221 -6.23 -22.04 -16.45
N THR A 222 -5.79 -23.22 -16.01
CA THR A 222 -6.64 -24.34 -15.57
C THR A 222 -7.58 -24.89 -16.66
N LEU A 223 -7.33 -24.56 -17.94
CA LEU A 223 -8.14 -25.05 -19.05
C LEU A 223 -7.95 -26.55 -19.28
N GLY A 224 -6.70 -27.01 -19.32
CA GLY A 224 -6.35 -28.43 -19.42
C GLY A 224 -7.05 -29.19 -20.56
N TYR A 225 -6.79 -28.83 -21.82
CA TYR A 225 -7.46 -29.44 -22.99
C TYR A 225 -7.31 -30.98 -23.11
N GLY A 226 -6.35 -31.58 -22.40
CA GLY A 226 -6.16 -33.04 -22.35
C GLY A 226 -5.43 -33.63 -23.56
N ASP A 227 -4.87 -32.78 -24.41
CA ASP A 227 -4.05 -33.13 -25.57
C ASP A 227 -2.62 -33.51 -25.17
N ILE A 228 -2.12 -33.01 -24.03
CA ILE A 228 -0.79 -33.29 -23.49
C ILE A 228 -0.95 -33.80 -22.05
N PHE A 229 -0.37 -34.96 -21.74
CA PHE A 229 -0.50 -35.55 -20.41
C PHE A 229 0.77 -36.26 -19.93
N PRO A 230 1.03 -36.25 -18.61
CA PRO A 230 2.19 -36.92 -18.02
C PRO A 230 1.95 -38.43 -17.96
N ILE A 231 2.97 -39.22 -18.25
CA ILE A 231 2.95 -40.68 -18.08
C ILE A 231 3.63 -41.09 -16.77
N ARG A 232 4.51 -40.22 -16.26
CA ARG A 232 5.34 -40.47 -15.09
C ARG A 232 5.00 -39.53 -13.93
N TRP A 233 5.18 -40.03 -12.71
CA TRP A 233 4.88 -39.30 -11.48
C TRP A 233 5.73 -38.03 -11.33
N GLU A 234 6.97 -38.01 -11.84
CA GLU A 234 7.83 -36.83 -11.81
C GLU A 234 7.22 -35.67 -12.62
N ALA A 235 6.66 -35.97 -13.80
CA ALA A 235 5.98 -34.98 -14.62
C ALA A 235 4.66 -34.53 -14.00
N GLN A 236 3.92 -35.44 -13.34
CA GLN A 236 2.72 -35.10 -12.57
C GLN A 236 3.03 -34.09 -11.47
N LEU A 237 4.12 -34.29 -10.71
CA LEU A 237 4.52 -33.33 -9.67
C LEU A 237 4.79 -31.93 -10.24
N VAL A 238 5.51 -31.83 -11.36
CA VAL A 238 5.78 -30.53 -12.02
C VAL A 238 4.48 -29.85 -12.45
N ILE A 239 3.52 -30.59 -13.01
CA ILE A 239 2.21 -30.05 -13.40
C ILE A 239 1.42 -29.60 -12.17
N ILE A 240 1.42 -30.37 -11.08
CA ILE A 240 0.77 -29.99 -9.82
C ILE A 240 1.33 -28.66 -9.30
N PHE A 241 2.66 -28.50 -9.29
CA PHE A 241 3.28 -27.23 -8.92
C PHE A 241 2.88 -26.08 -9.86
N ASN A 242 2.81 -26.32 -11.17
CA ASN A 242 2.37 -25.32 -12.13
C ASN A 242 0.93 -24.86 -11.85
N ILE A 243 0.03 -25.80 -11.56
CA ILE A 243 -1.37 -25.49 -11.20
C ILE A 243 -1.42 -24.62 -9.94
N PHE A 244 -0.72 -25.00 -8.87
CA PHE A 244 -0.71 -24.20 -7.63
C PHE A 244 -0.19 -22.78 -7.86
N ILE A 245 0.88 -22.62 -8.64
CA ILE A 245 1.41 -21.31 -8.99
C ILE A 245 0.42 -20.54 -9.87
N GLY A 246 -0.22 -21.20 -10.84
CA GLY A 246 -1.24 -20.60 -11.70
C GLY A 246 -2.41 -20.02 -10.92
N TYR A 247 -2.96 -20.77 -9.95
CA TYR A 247 -4.01 -20.27 -9.07
C TYR A 247 -3.60 -18.99 -8.31
N LEU A 248 -2.38 -18.97 -7.76
CA LEU A 248 -1.86 -17.79 -7.07
C LEU A 248 -1.71 -16.59 -8.02
N LEU A 249 -1.17 -16.80 -9.22
CA LEU A 249 -0.95 -15.76 -10.22
C LEU A 249 -2.28 -15.17 -10.71
N LEU A 250 -3.26 -16.02 -11.03
CA LEU A 250 -4.60 -15.59 -11.47
C LEU A 250 -5.32 -14.82 -10.37
N GLY A 251 -5.35 -15.34 -9.14
CA GLY A 251 -5.99 -14.66 -8.01
C GLY A 251 -5.40 -13.28 -7.74
N LEU A 252 -4.07 -13.16 -7.78
CA LEU A 252 -3.38 -11.86 -7.69
C LEU A 252 -3.72 -10.94 -8.87
N GLY A 253 -3.78 -11.49 -10.09
CA GLY A 253 -4.13 -10.74 -11.30
C GLY A 253 -5.51 -10.10 -11.22
N ILE A 254 -6.53 -10.85 -10.80
CA ILE A 254 -7.90 -10.35 -10.61
C ILE A 254 -7.90 -9.18 -9.62
N GLY A 255 -7.16 -9.29 -8.51
CA GLY A 255 -7.05 -8.23 -7.52
C GLY A 255 -6.41 -6.94 -8.06
N ILE A 256 -5.36 -7.06 -8.90
CA ILE A 256 -4.70 -5.92 -9.54
C ILE A 256 -5.63 -5.24 -10.55
N ILE A 257 -6.29 -6.03 -11.41
CA ILE A 257 -7.22 -5.52 -12.43
C ILE A 257 -8.40 -4.80 -11.77
N THR A 258 -8.99 -5.39 -10.73
CA THR A 258 -10.12 -4.80 -10.01
C THR A 258 -9.78 -3.44 -9.39
N ARG A 259 -8.59 -3.30 -8.79
CA ARG A 259 -8.14 -2.02 -8.24
C ARG A 259 -7.97 -0.95 -9.32
N LYS A 260 -7.45 -1.34 -10.49
CA LYS A 260 -7.27 -0.40 -11.61
C LYS A 260 -8.60 0.09 -12.17
N ILE A 261 -9.58 -0.79 -12.29
CA ILE A 261 -10.93 -0.40 -12.75
C ILE A 261 -11.57 0.61 -11.80
N LYS A 262 -11.39 0.44 -10.48
CA LYS A 262 -11.92 1.37 -9.46
C LYS A 262 -11.13 2.68 -9.29
N GLY A 263 -9.91 2.75 -9.83
CA GLY A 263 -9.04 3.93 -9.74
C GLY A 263 -9.21 4.91 -10.91
N HIS A 264 -10.07 4.58 -11.87
CA HIS A 264 -10.61 5.43 -12.93
C HIS A 264 -12.07 5.77 -12.62
#